data_AF-A0A6J8AUM0-F1
#
_entry.id   AF-A0A6J8AUM0-F1
#
_cell.length_a   1.000
_cell.length_b   1.000
_cell.length_c   1.000
_cell.angle_alpha   90.00
_cell.angle_beta   90.00
_cell.angle_gamma   90.00
#
_symmetry.space_group_name_H-M   'P 1'
#
loop_
_entity.id
_entity.type
_entity.pdbx_description
1 polymer ?
#
loop_
_entity_poly.entity_id
_entity_poly.type
_entity_poly.pdbx_seq_one_letter_code
_entity_poly.pdbx_strand_id
1 'polypeptide(L)'
;MVNRRGLPKEIISDNGTNYVGANRELKELVALLDNDKIQNSISNQGTKWHFNPPLAPHFGGIHETMIKSEKKAIYAILGNADINDEELLTAFTGAEALINSRPLTYQSADPKDDTPLTQNHFLHGQLGGHFAPESVDDTDFNPRKRWRRIQELIRHFWKLWIRERLPGLNKRDKWTKTKRDMKTDDIVLVLIPHVPRGHWPLGRIIEVFPGKDGHVRVAKVSLGQTVFIRPITKPVSVRHRNL
;
A
#
# COMPACT_ATOMS: atom_id res chain seq x y z
N MET A 1 5.41 17.09 3.09
CA MET A 1 5.56 18.34 2.30
C MET A 1 7.00 18.55 1.86
N VAL A 2 7.99 18.54 2.77
CA VAL A 2 9.41 18.73 2.46
C VAL A 2 9.92 17.77 1.36
N ASN A 3 9.69 16.46 1.52
CA ASN A 3 10.12 15.48 0.51
C ASN A 3 9.37 15.57 -0.83
N ARG A 4 8.24 16.27 -0.90
CA ARG A 4 7.44 16.43 -2.12
C ARG A 4 7.65 17.77 -2.82
N ARG A 5 7.97 18.83 -2.07
CA ARG A 5 8.01 20.22 -2.55
C ARG A 5 9.31 20.97 -2.20
N GLY A 6 10.26 20.30 -1.57
CA GLY A 6 11.50 20.89 -1.07
C GLY A 6 11.37 21.51 0.33
N LEU A 7 12.51 21.88 0.90
CA LEU A 7 12.58 22.49 2.24
C LEU A 7 12.10 23.95 2.19
N PRO A 8 11.07 24.33 2.96
CA PRO A 8 10.62 25.71 3.01
C PRO A 8 11.65 26.59 3.73
N LYS A 9 11.84 27.81 3.23
CA LYS A 9 12.67 28.83 3.89
C LYS A 9 11.97 29.40 5.13
N GLU A 10 10.66 29.59 5.03
CA GLU A 10 9.83 30.16 6.09
C GLU A 10 8.54 29.36 6.25
N ILE A 11 8.10 29.19 7.50
CA ILE A 11 6.82 28.57 7.87
C ILE A 11 6.04 29.58 8.70
N ILE A 12 4.77 29.79 8.35
CA ILE A 12 3.85 30.62 9.14
C ILE A 12 2.76 29.71 9.69
N SER A 13 2.52 29.74 11.01
CA SER A 13 1.45 28.96 11.65
C SER A 13 0.73 29.73 12.76
N ASP A 14 -0.39 29.19 13.22
CA ASP A 14 -1.02 29.63 14.47
C ASP A 14 -0.19 29.19 15.70
N ASN A 15 -0.59 29.69 16.87
CA ASN A 15 0.01 29.35 18.18
C ASN A 15 -0.51 28.00 18.72
N GLY A 16 -0.97 27.09 17.86
CA GLY A 16 -1.36 25.74 18.28
C GLY A 16 -0.19 25.03 18.97
N THR A 17 -0.47 24.37 20.09
CA THR A 17 0.53 23.70 20.92
C THR A 17 1.36 22.67 20.14
N ASN A 18 0.76 22.01 19.16
CA ASN A 18 1.45 21.08 18.26
C ASN A 18 2.54 21.76 17.43
N TYR A 19 2.27 22.95 16.89
CA TYR A 19 3.23 23.70 16.07
C TYR A 19 4.32 24.34 16.92
N VAL A 20 3.96 24.86 18.09
CA VAL A 20 4.94 25.40 19.07
C VAL A 20 5.88 24.30 19.55
N GLY A 21 5.35 23.11 19.86
CA GLY A 21 6.12 21.93 20.23
C GLY A 21 7.05 21.46 19.11
N ALA A 22 6.52 21.33 17.88
CA ALA A 22 7.32 20.92 16.72
C ALA A 22 8.48 21.90 16.42
N ASN A 23 8.25 23.22 16.53
CA ASN A 23 9.30 24.22 16.37
C ASN A 23 10.38 24.10 17.47
N ARG A 24 9.98 23.79 18.71
CA ARG A 24 10.92 23.56 19.80
C ARG A 24 11.77 22.32 19.55
N GLU A 25 11.14 21.20 19.19
CA GLU A 25 11.84 19.94 18.89
C GLU A 25 12.80 20.10 17.70
N LEU A 26 12.39 20.79 16.64
CA LEU A 26 13.27 21.11 15.51
C LEU A 26 14.50 21.91 15.94
N LYS A 27 14.33 22.91 16.81
CA LYS A 27 15.46 23.70 17.33
C LYS A 27 16.39 22.85 18.20
N GLU A 28 15.85 21.97 19.04
CA GLU A 28 16.64 21.06 19.87
C GLU A 28 17.42 20.06 19.01
N LEU A 29 16.80 19.48 17.99
CA LEU A 29 17.46 18.58 17.03
C LEU A 29 18.57 19.28 16.24
N VAL A 30 18.34 20.51 15.78
CA VAL A 30 19.37 21.31 15.11
C VAL A 30 20.52 21.64 16.06
N ALA A 31 20.24 21.92 17.34
CA ALA A 31 21.27 22.21 18.34
C ALA A 31 22.11 20.98 18.72
N LEU A 32 21.56 19.77 18.61
CA LEU A 32 22.26 18.50 18.84
C LEU A 32 23.14 18.07 17.66
N LEU A 33 22.90 18.63 16.47
CA LEU A 33 23.70 18.33 15.28
C LEU A 33 24.98 19.17 15.29
N ASP A 34 26.09 18.52 14.92
CA ASP A 34 27.44 19.09 14.94
C ASP A 34 27.57 20.29 13.97
N ASN A 35 27.74 21.50 14.53
CA ASN A 35 27.72 22.77 13.78
C ASN A 35 28.76 22.80 12.64
N ASP A 36 29.91 22.14 12.82
CA ASP A 36 31.00 22.10 11.83
C ASP A 36 30.67 21.24 10.59
N LYS A 37 29.82 20.21 10.75
CA LYS A 37 29.33 19.39 9.64
C LYS A 37 28.13 20.02 8.93
N ILE A 38 27.29 20.76 9.66
CA ILE A 38 26.12 21.46 9.10
C ILE A 38 26.56 22.64 8.23
N GLN A 39 27.54 23.43 8.66
CA GLN A 39 28.03 24.58 7.88
C GLN A 39 28.59 24.17 6.50
N ASN A 40 29.20 22.99 6.41
CA ASN A 40 29.83 22.52 5.17
C ASN A 40 28.88 21.78 4.22
N SER A 41 27.78 21.20 4.72
CA SER A 41 26.84 20.42 3.89
C SER A 41 25.48 21.08 3.66
N ILE A 42 25.14 22.15 4.39
CA ILE A 42 23.84 22.82 4.30
C ILE A 42 24.06 24.34 4.21
N SER A 43 24.29 24.84 2.99
CA SER A 43 24.20 26.28 2.67
C SER A 43 22.76 26.83 2.75
N ASN A 44 21.78 26.00 3.09
CA ASN A 44 20.39 26.38 3.33
C ASN A 44 20.13 26.59 4.83
N GLN A 45 20.17 27.85 5.23
CA GLN A 45 19.64 28.38 6.49
C GLN A 45 18.41 27.59 6.96
N GLY A 46 18.39 27.18 8.23
CA GLY A 46 17.26 26.50 8.84
C GLY A 46 15.95 27.25 8.63
N THR A 47 14.85 26.50 8.52
CA THR A 47 13.52 27.06 8.27
C THR A 47 13.12 28.03 9.38
N LYS A 48 12.84 29.29 9.01
CA LYS A 48 12.37 30.31 9.96
C LYS A 48 10.89 30.08 10.24
N TRP A 49 10.55 29.82 11.50
CA TRP A 49 9.15 29.63 11.91
C TRP A 49 8.60 30.91 12.52
N HIS A 50 7.57 31.46 11.88
CA HIS A 50 6.80 32.62 12.31
C HIS A 50 5.45 32.18 12.87
N PHE A 51 5.09 32.71 14.02
CA PHE A 51 3.78 32.46 14.64
C PHE A 51 2.91 33.70 14.51
N ASN A 52 1.62 33.49 14.22
CA ASN A 52 0.65 34.57 14.18
C ASN A 52 0.57 35.26 15.56
N PRO A 53 0.36 36.58 15.60
CA PRO A 53 0.17 37.29 16.87
C PRO A 53 -0.98 36.66 17.68
N PRO A 54 -0.84 36.55 19.02
CA PRO A 54 -1.93 36.09 19.87
C PRO A 54 -3.19 36.93 19.62
N LEU A 55 -4.35 36.28 19.55
CA LEU A 55 -5.66 36.93 19.32
C LEU A 55 -5.83 37.62 17.94
N ALA A 56 -5.00 37.30 16.94
CA ALA A 56 -5.15 37.79 15.57
C ALA A 56 -5.62 36.70 14.58
N PRO A 57 -6.81 36.10 14.77
CA PRO A 57 -7.31 34.99 13.92
C PRO A 57 -7.51 35.40 12.45
N HIS A 58 -7.63 36.70 12.16
CA HIS A 58 -7.76 37.21 10.80
C HIS A 58 -6.52 36.93 9.93
N PHE A 59 -5.31 36.81 10.50
CA PHE A 59 -4.10 36.42 9.75
C PHE A 59 -4.17 34.96 9.26
N GLY A 60 -4.89 34.09 9.96
CA GLY A 60 -5.16 32.71 9.53
C GLY A 60 -6.45 32.55 8.70
N GLY A 61 -7.34 33.55 8.72
CA GLY A 61 -8.71 33.43 8.24
C GLY A 61 -8.86 33.06 6.76
N ILE A 62 -7.95 33.51 5.88
CA ILE A 62 -8.00 33.15 4.45
C ILE A 62 -7.71 31.66 4.26
N HIS A 63 -6.65 31.15 4.91
CA HIS A 63 -6.29 29.74 4.86
C HIS A 63 -7.35 28.87 5.54
N GLU A 64 -7.88 29.30 6.68
CA GLU A 64 -8.96 28.59 7.39
C GLU A 64 -10.25 28.52 6.57
N THR A 65 -10.63 29.61 5.90
CA THR A 65 -11.82 29.63 5.03
C THR A 65 -11.68 28.66 3.87
N MET A 66 -10.48 28.60 3.27
CA MET A 66 -10.16 27.66 2.21
C MET A 66 -10.25 26.21 2.72
N ILE A 67 -9.58 25.89 3.84
CA ILE A 67 -9.62 24.56 4.47
C ILE A 67 -11.06 24.16 4.83
N LYS A 68 -11.87 25.11 5.33
CA LYS A 68 -13.28 24.85 5.67
C LYS A 68 -14.11 24.49 4.44
N SER A 69 -13.90 25.19 3.32
CA SER A 69 -14.60 24.90 2.07
C SER A 69 -14.22 23.52 1.51
N GLU A 70 -12.93 23.17 1.57
CA GLU A 70 -12.39 21.89 1.13
C GLU A 70 -12.92 20.74 1.99
N LYS A 71 -12.85 20.87 3.31
CA LYS A 71 -13.43 19.88 4.24
C LYS A 71 -14.91 19.65 3.98
N LYS A 72 -15.69 20.71 3.74
CA LYS A 72 -17.12 20.59 3.46
C LYS A 72 -17.40 19.78 2.19
N ALA A 73 -16.65 20.04 1.11
CA ALA A 73 -16.78 19.27 -0.14
C ALA A 73 -16.41 17.79 0.07
N ILE A 74 -15.34 17.54 0.82
CA ILE A 74 -14.87 16.17 1.11
C ILE A 74 -15.87 15.42 1.99
N TYR A 75 -16.39 16.02 3.06
CA TYR A 75 -17.39 15.38 3.92
C TYR A 75 -18.70 15.07 3.18
N ALA A 76 -19.09 15.91 2.20
CA ALA A 76 -20.26 15.64 1.37
C ALA A 76 -20.09 14.39 0.49
N ILE A 77 -18.86 14.13 0.02
CA ILE A 77 -18.53 12.95 -0.81
C ILE A 77 -18.36 11.69 0.06
N LEU A 78 -17.71 11.80 1.22
CA LEU A 78 -17.33 10.65 2.05
C LEU A 78 -18.42 10.18 3.03
N GLY A 79 -19.41 11.00 3.34
CA GLY A 79 -20.28 10.80 4.51
C GLY A 79 -21.01 9.46 4.62
N ASN A 80 -21.35 8.82 3.48
CA ASN A 80 -22.03 7.52 3.43
C ASN A 80 -21.32 6.50 2.52
N ALA A 81 -20.12 6.81 2.05
CA ALA A 81 -19.44 6.00 1.04
C ALA A 81 -18.55 4.93 1.69
N ASP A 82 -18.69 3.68 1.25
CA ASP A 82 -17.80 2.58 1.62
C ASP A 82 -16.47 2.76 0.84
N ILE A 83 -15.48 3.40 1.48
CA ILE A 83 -14.23 3.83 0.84
C ILE A 83 -13.03 3.21 1.58
N ASN A 84 -12.05 2.70 0.83
CA ASN A 84 -10.78 2.23 1.39
C ASN A 84 -9.69 3.32 1.40
N ASP A 85 -8.57 3.08 2.09
CA ASP A 85 -7.52 4.08 2.28
C ASP A 85 -6.90 4.59 0.96
N GLU A 86 -6.74 3.73 -0.04
CA GLU A 86 -6.19 4.12 -1.36
C GLU A 86 -7.20 4.95 -2.17
N GLU A 87 -8.48 4.57 -2.12
CA GLU A 87 -9.59 5.33 -2.71
C GLU A 87 -9.70 6.71 -2.03
N LEU A 88 -9.55 6.78 -0.71
CA LEU A 88 -9.53 8.01 0.06
C LEU A 88 -8.35 8.91 -0.34
N LEU A 89 -7.14 8.34 -0.38
CA LEU A 89 -5.93 9.07 -0.78
C LEU A 89 -6.04 9.62 -2.21
N THR A 90 -6.61 8.82 -3.11
CA THR A 90 -6.86 9.22 -4.50
C THR A 90 -7.88 10.35 -4.56
N ALA A 91 -8.96 10.28 -3.79
CA ALA A 91 -9.97 11.34 -3.70
C ALA A 91 -9.38 12.65 -3.17
N PHE A 92 -8.56 12.60 -2.11
CA PHE A 92 -7.85 13.78 -1.59
C PHE A 92 -6.91 14.40 -2.63
N THR A 93 -6.14 13.56 -3.33
CA THR A 93 -5.20 14.04 -4.36
C THR A 93 -5.94 14.67 -5.55
N GLY A 94 -7.08 14.09 -5.95
CA GLY A 94 -7.94 14.66 -6.99
C GLY A 94 -8.58 15.98 -6.57
N ALA A 95 -9.09 16.07 -5.34
CA ALA A 95 -9.63 17.31 -4.80
C ALA A 95 -8.57 18.43 -4.72
N GLU A 96 -7.35 18.10 -4.26
CA GLU A 96 -6.20 19.02 -4.25
C GLU A 96 -5.91 19.55 -5.66
N ALA A 97 -5.85 18.67 -6.67
CA ALA A 97 -5.60 19.05 -8.05
C ALA A 97 -6.69 19.99 -8.61
N LEU A 98 -7.97 19.70 -8.33
CA LEU A 98 -9.10 20.53 -8.75
C LEU A 98 -9.06 21.92 -8.11
N ILE A 99 -8.83 22.00 -6.80
CA ILE A 99 -8.74 23.28 -6.09
C ILE A 99 -7.59 24.13 -6.66
N ASN A 100 -6.43 23.51 -6.88
CA ASN A 100 -5.26 24.22 -7.41
C ASN A 100 -5.39 24.56 -8.92
N SER A 101 -6.29 23.90 -9.65
CA SER A 101 -6.63 24.25 -11.04
C SER A 101 -7.54 25.47 -11.15
N ARG A 102 -8.05 26.00 -10.03
CA ARG A 102 -8.93 27.18 -10.03
C ARG A 102 -8.22 28.39 -10.66
N PRO A 103 -8.85 29.07 -11.64
CA PRO A 103 -8.39 30.35 -12.17
C PRO A 103 -8.20 31.40 -11.07
N LEU A 104 -7.06 32.08 -11.06
CA LEU A 104 -6.82 33.26 -10.22
C LEU A 104 -7.04 34.55 -11.00
N THR A 105 -6.46 34.65 -12.20
CA THR A 105 -6.59 35.82 -13.08
C THR A 105 -6.26 35.44 -14.52
N TYR A 106 -6.68 36.24 -15.49
CA TYR A 106 -6.11 36.21 -16.83
C TYR A 106 -4.79 36.98 -16.84
N GLN A 107 -3.77 36.43 -17.48
CA GLN A 107 -2.45 37.06 -17.60
C GLN A 107 -2.24 37.72 -18.98
N SER A 108 -2.96 37.24 -20.00
CA SER A 108 -2.74 37.68 -21.38
C SER A 108 -3.52 38.94 -21.74
N ALA A 109 -2.87 39.82 -22.50
CA ALA A 109 -3.50 40.96 -23.16
C ALA A 109 -4.02 40.60 -24.56
N ASP A 110 -3.73 39.39 -25.05
CA ASP A 110 -4.26 38.87 -26.31
C ASP A 110 -5.69 38.35 -26.08
N PRO A 111 -6.71 38.92 -26.75
CA PRO A 111 -8.09 38.45 -26.67
C PRO A 111 -8.32 37.00 -27.14
N LYS A 112 -7.31 36.34 -27.73
CA LYS A 112 -7.36 34.95 -28.19
C LYS A 112 -6.71 33.94 -27.23
N ASP A 113 -6.06 34.41 -26.17
CA ASP A 113 -5.47 33.54 -25.15
C ASP A 113 -6.41 33.44 -23.95
N ASP A 114 -7.24 32.41 -23.97
CA ASP A 114 -8.22 32.12 -22.92
C ASP A 114 -7.60 31.41 -21.72
N THR A 115 -6.27 31.22 -21.66
CA THR A 115 -5.63 30.43 -20.61
C THR A 115 -5.52 31.21 -19.30
N PRO A 116 -6.25 30.82 -18.23
CA PRO A 116 -6.17 31.53 -16.97
C PRO A 116 -4.93 31.12 -16.18
N LEU A 117 -4.36 32.06 -15.43
CA LEU A 117 -3.32 31.78 -14.44
C LEU A 117 -3.94 31.08 -13.22
N THR A 118 -3.65 29.79 -13.04
CA THR A 118 -4.08 28.97 -11.90
C THR A 118 -2.98 28.81 -10.83
N GLN A 119 -3.34 28.29 -9.65
CA GLN A 119 -2.35 27.96 -8.60
C GLN A 119 -1.38 26.85 -9.04
N ASN A 120 -1.84 25.92 -9.88
CA ASN A 120 -1.00 24.87 -10.45
C ASN A 120 0.19 25.43 -11.24
N HIS A 121 0.08 26.60 -11.88
CA HIS A 121 1.23 27.23 -12.55
C HIS A 121 2.36 27.55 -11.56
N PHE A 122 2.03 28.00 -10.36
CA PHE A 122 3.03 28.29 -9.33
C PHE A 122 3.57 27.03 -8.66
N LEU A 123 2.76 25.99 -8.55
CA LEU A 123 3.14 24.74 -7.87
C LEU A 123 3.89 23.76 -8.77
N HIS A 124 3.53 23.71 -10.05
CA HIS A 124 3.97 22.69 -11.02
C HIS A 124 4.49 23.27 -12.34
N GLY A 125 4.38 24.58 -12.57
CA GLY A 125 4.80 25.22 -13.83
C GLY A 125 3.85 25.00 -15.01
N GLN A 126 2.67 24.42 -14.76
CA GLN A 126 1.66 24.08 -15.79
C GLN A 126 0.27 24.11 -15.17
N LEU A 127 -0.79 24.14 -15.99
CA LEU A 127 -2.21 24.20 -15.56
C LEU A 127 -2.64 23.08 -14.58
N GLY A 128 -1.82 22.03 -14.44
CA GLY A 128 -2.15 20.79 -13.76
C GLY A 128 -2.69 19.79 -14.78
N GLY A 129 -2.23 18.54 -14.70
CA GLY A 129 -2.65 17.51 -15.65
C GLY A 129 -4.14 17.20 -15.51
N HIS A 130 -4.76 16.76 -16.62
CA HIS A 130 -6.09 16.16 -16.64
C HIS A 130 -6.07 14.90 -15.76
N PHE A 131 -6.24 15.07 -14.44
CA PHE A 131 -6.10 14.00 -13.46
C PHE A 131 -7.36 13.11 -13.42
N ALA A 132 -8.49 13.61 -13.92
CA ALA A 132 -9.75 12.90 -13.94
C ALA A 132 -10.44 13.02 -15.30
N PRO A 133 -11.20 11.99 -15.73
CA PRO A 133 -12.10 12.11 -16.87
C PRO A 133 -13.12 13.25 -16.64
N GLU A 134 -13.49 13.97 -17.69
CA GLU A 134 -14.42 15.13 -17.64
C GLU A 134 -15.78 14.76 -17.04
N SER A 135 -16.17 13.50 -17.13
CA SER A 135 -17.34 12.93 -16.51
C SER A 135 -17.06 11.50 -16.05
N VAL A 136 -17.58 11.15 -14.88
CA VAL A 136 -17.72 9.77 -14.44
C VAL A 136 -19.17 9.34 -14.74
N ASP A 137 -19.37 8.11 -15.16
CA ASP A 137 -20.72 7.55 -15.37
C ASP A 137 -21.52 7.61 -14.07
N ASP A 138 -22.78 8.03 -14.13
CA ASP A 138 -23.69 8.21 -12.98
C ASP A 138 -24.15 6.87 -12.38
N THR A 139 -23.62 5.74 -12.86
CA THR A 139 -23.95 4.42 -12.37
C THR A 139 -23.57 4.26 -10.90
N ASP A 140 -24.55 3.89 -10.08
CA ASP A 140 -24.34 3.62 -8.66
C ASP A 140 -23.29 2.53 -8.43
N PHE A 141 -22.30 2.87 -7.61
CA PHE A 141 -21.32 1.91 -7.14
C PHE A 141 -21.97 0.95 -6.14
N ASN A 142 -21.90 -0.35 -6.42
CA ASN A 142 -22.45 -1.39 -5.55
C ASN A 142 -21.34 -2.08 -4.72
N PRO A 143 -21.26 -1.83 -3.40
CA PRO A 143 -20.24 -2.46 -2.53
C PRO A 143 -20.22 -3.99 -2.60
N ARG A 144 -21.38 -4.63 -2.83
CA ARG A 144 -21.45 -6.10 -2.98
C ARG A 144 -20.74 -6.57 -4.25
N LYS A 145 -20.74 -5.78 -5.33
CA LYS A 145 -19.98 -6.12 -6.55
C LYS A 145 -18.48 -6.06 -6.28
N ARG A 146 -17.97 -5.02 -5.60
CA ARG A 146 -16.55 -4.94 -5.20
C ARG A 146 -16.15 -6.09 -4.29
N TRP A 147 -16.95 -6.39 -3.27
CA TRP A 147 -16.69 -7.53 -2.39
C TRP A 147 -16.62 -8.84 -3.19
N ARG A 148 -17.62 -9.12 -4.04
CA ARG A 148 -17.63 -10.33 -4.91
C ARG A 148 -16.38 -10.40 -5.78
N ARG A 149 -15.98 -9.28 -6.39
CA ARG A 149 -14.77 -9.19 -7.21
C ARG A 149 -13.51 -9.54 -6.42
N ILE A 150 -13.36 -9.01 -5.20
CA ILE A 150 -12.25 -9.36 -4.31
C ILE A 150 -12.26 -10.85 -3.98
N GLN A 151 -13.43 -11.43 -3.67
CA GLN A 151 -13.54 -12.86 -3.39
C GLN A 151 -13.11 -13.73 -4.58
N GLU A 152 -13.45 -13.34 -5.82
CA GLU A 152 -13.03 -14.01 -7.05
C GLU A 152 -11.51 -13.94 -7.25
N LEU A 153 -10.90 -12.76 -7.06
CA LEU A 153 -9.46 -12.59 -7.18
C LEU A 153 -8.70 -13.47 -6.18
N ILE A 154 -9.13 -13.49 -4.91
CA ILE A 154 -8.53 -14.35 -3.89
C ILE A 154 -8.71 -15.84 -4.25
N ARG A 155 -9.89 -16.23 -4.76
CA ARG A 155 -10.13 -17.60 -5.23
C ARG A 155 -9.19 -17.99 -6.37
N HIS A 156 -8.97 -17.11 -7.34
CA HIS A 156 -8.03 -17.33 -8.44
C HIS A 156 -6.60 -17.43 -7.94
N PHE A 157 -6.17 -16.51 -7.07
CA PHE A 157 -4.86 -16.55 -6.43
C PHE A 157 -4.64 -17.88 -5.71
N TRP A 158 -5.59 -18.30 -4.87
CA TRP A 158 -5.51 -19.57 -4.14
C TRP A 158 -5.36 -20.77 -5.09
N LYS A 159 -6.16 -20.82 -6.16
CA LYS A 159 -6.09 -21.89 -7.17
C LYS A 159 -4.73 -21.93 -7.87
N LEU A 160 -4.19 -20.78 -8.25
CA LEU A 160 -2.87 -20.67 -8.89
C LEU A 160 -1.76 -21.05 -7.90
N TRP A 161 -1.78 -20.52 -6.69
CA TRP A 161 -0.78 -20.77 -5.66
C TRP A 161 -0.69 -22.26 -5.29
N ILE A 162 -1.83 -22.94 -5.05
CA ILE A 162 -1.84 -24.37 -4.76
C ILE A 162 -1.33 -25.19 -5.95
N ARG A 163 -1.68 -24.81 -7.18
CA ARG A 163 -1.27 -25.53 -8.39
C ARG A 163 0.22 -25.36 -8.70
N GLU A 164 0.74 -24.15 -8.57
CA GLU A 164 2.07 -23.78 -9.07
C GLU A 164 3.11 -23.78 -7.96
N ARG A 165 2.77 -23.24 -6.78
CA ARG A 165 3.73 -23.10 -5.69
C ARG A 165 3.90 -24.37 -4.87
N LEU A 166 2.81 -25.10 -4.61
CA LEU A 166 2.86 -26.30 -3.76
C LEU A 166 3.77 -27.41 -4.32
N PRO A 167 3.77 -27.74 -5.63
CA PRO A 167 4.77 -28.64 -6.20
C PRO A 167 6.20 -28.11 -6.05
N GLY A 168 6.40 -26.79 -6.14
CA GLY A 168 7.69 -26.13 -6.00
C GLY A 168 8.28 -26.20 -4.59
N LEU A 169 7.43 -26.28 -3.55
CA LEU A 169 7.88 -26.55 -2.17
C LEU A 169 8.55 -27.93 -2.06
N ASN A 170 8.21 -28.84 -2.97
CA ASN A 170 8.75 -30.19 -3.07
C ASN A 170 10.01 -30.27 -3.95
N LYS A 171 10.80 -29.19 -4.06
CA LYS A 171 12.07 -29.24 -4.79
C LYS A 171 13.02 -30.26 -4.12
N ARG A 172 13.25 -31.36 -4.84
CA ARG A 172 14.35 -32.29 -4.61
C ARG A 172 15.41 -31.96 -5.66
N ASP A 173 16.45 -31.25 -5.24
CA ASP A 173 17.61 -30.97 -6.09
C ASP A 173 18.23 -32.28 -6.59
N LYS A 174 18.91 -32.23 -7.75
CA LYS A 174 19.63 -33.39 -8.31
C LYS A 174 20.48 -34.04 -7.21
N TRP A 175 20.51 -35.37 -7.21
CA TRP A 175 21.14 -36.32 -6.27
C TRP A 175 22.57 -35.96 -5.81
N THR A 176 22.72 -34.85 -5.10
CA THR A 176 24.00 -34.34 -4.58
C THR A 176 24.07 -34.50 -3.06
N LYS A 177 22.92 -34.64 -2.38
CA LYS A 177 22.82 -34.92 -0.94
C LYS A 177 21.65 -35.86 -0.66
N THR A 178 21.88 -36.90 0.13
CA THR A 178 20.83 -37.82 0.61
C THR A 178 19.86 -37.06 1.51
N LYS A 179 18.59 -36.98 1.13
CA LYS A 179 17.51 -36.40 1.95
C LYS A 179 16.78 -37.52 2.70
N ARG A 180 16.27 -37.24 3.92
CA ARG A 180 15.45 -38.17 4.72
C ARG A 180 14.25 -38.66 3.90
N ASP A 181 14.05 -39.98 3.89
CA ASP A 181 12.85 -40.59 3.32
C ASP A 181 11.61 -40.30 4.17
N MET A 182 10.45 -40.24 3.51
CA MET A 182 9.17 -40.10 4.19
C MET A 182 8.91 -41.32 5.08
N LYS A 183 8.38 -41.10 6.29
CA LYS A 183 8.07 -42.18 7.24
C LYS A 183 6.58 -42.22 7.55
N THR A 184 6.12 -43.37 8.01
CA THR A 184 4.81 -43.51 8.65
C THR A 184 4.67 -42.46 9.76
N ASP A 185 3.47 -41.90 9.87
CA ASP A 185 3.08 -40.80 10.76
C ASP A 185 3.61 -39.39 10.38
N ASP A 186 4.36 -39.23 9.29
CA ASP A 186 4.70 -37.89 8.79
C ASP A 186 3.45 -37.16 8.27
N ILE A 187 3.31 -35.87 8.62
CA ILE A 187 2.26 -34.97 8.11
C ILE A 187 2.72 -34.36 6.78
N VAL A 188 1.86 -34.46 5.77
CA VAL A 188 2.13 -34.01 4.41
C VAL A 188 1.01 -33.16 3.85
N LEU A 189 1.35 -32.11 3.09
CA LEU A 189 0.40 -31.40 2.23
C LEU A 189 0.20 -32.20 0.94
N VAL A 190 -1.04 -32.53 0.64
CA VAL A 190 -1.39 -33.33 -0.53
C VAL A 190 -2.01 -32.42 -1.59
N LEU A 191 -1.48 -32.46 -2.80
CA LEU A 191 -2.08 -31.71 -3.90
C LEU A 191 -3.35 -32.40 -4.38
N ILE A 192 -4.52 -31.83 -4.05
CA ILE A 192 -5.83 -32.34 -4.44
C ILE A 192 -6.44 -31.36 -5.46
N PRO A 193 -7.07 -31.84 -6.54
CA PRO A 193 -7.87 -31.00 -7.41
C PRO A 193 -9.04 -30.36 -6.65
N HIS A 194 -9.30 -29.07 -6.87
CA HIS A 194 -10.49 -28.36 -6.34
C HIS A 194 -10.56 -28.17 -4.81
N VAL A 195 -9.43 -28.00 -4.13
CA VAL A 195 -9.43 -27.67 -2.68
C VAL A 195 -10.14 -26.32 -2.43
N PRO A 196 -11.12 -26.27 -1.51
CA PRO A 196 -11.76 -25.02 -1.11
C PRO A 196 -10.76 -23.98 -0.61
N ARG A 197 -11.09 -22.70 -0.75
CA ARG A 197 -10.22 -21.61 -0.29
C ARG A 197 -9.91 -21.76 1.20
N GLY A 198 -8.64 -21.57 1.57
CA GLY A 198 -8.19 -21.59 2.96
C GLY A 198 -8.12 -22.98 3.60
N HIS A 199 -8.49 -24.03 2.87
CA HIS A 199 -8.40 -25.40 3.36
C HIS A 199 -7.05 -25.99 2.96
N TRP A 200 -6.23 -26.34 3.94
CA TRP A 200 -4.95 -27.00 3.70
C TRP A 200 -5.17 -28.52 3.67
N PRO A 201 -4.90 -29.21 2.56
CA PRO A 201 -5.11 -30.66 2.43
C PRO A 201 -4.00 -31.42 3.16
N LEU A 202 -4.05 -31.40 4.50
CA LEU A 202 -3.08 -32.04 5.39
C LEU A 202 -3.42 -33.52 5.57
N GLY A 203 -2.62 -34.39 4.96
CA GLY A 203 -2.69 -35.83 5.13
C GLY A 203 -1.62 -36.36 6.07
N ARG A 204 -1.85 -37.57 6.59
CA ARG A 204 -0.87 -38.34 7.37
C ARG A 204 -0.43 -39.57 6.58
N ILE A 205 0.87 -39.83 6.53
CA ILE A 205 1.38 -41.07 5.94
C ILE A 205 1.03 -42.24 6.87
N ILE A 206 0.31 -43.23 6.34
CA ILE A 206 -0.06 -44.44 7.09
C ILE A 206 0.81 -45.63 6.72
N GLU A 207 1.42 -45.62 5.53
CA GLU A 207 2.26 -46.72 5.04
C GLU A 207 3.23 -46.18 3.97
N VAL A 208 4.43 -46.75 3.89
CA VAL A 208 5.47 -46.40 2.91
C VAL A 208 5.97 -47.63 2.17
N PHE A 209 6.25 -47.48 0.88
CA PHE A 209 6.70 -48.56 0.01
C PHE A 209 8.10 -48.24 -0.55
N PRO A 210 9.16 -48.91 -0.06
CA PRO A 210 10.52 -48.77 -0.57
C PRO A 210 10.73 -49.52 -1.89
N GLY A 211 11.64 -49.00 -2.73
CA GLY A 211 12.11 -49.66 -3.94
C GLY A 211 13.18 -50.72 -3.67
N LYS A 212 13.71 -51.32 -4.73
CA LYS A 212 14.81 -52.31 -4.65
C LYS A 212 16.11 -51.74 -4.05
N ASP A 213 16.25 -50.42 -4.10
CA ASP A 213 17.36 -49.64 -3.54
C ASP A 213 17.17 -49.26 -2.06
N GLY A 214 16.06 -49.69 -1.42
CA GLY A 214 15.73 -49.36 -0.04
C GLY A 214 15.10 -47.97 0.18
N HIS A 215 14.96 -47.16 -0.88
CA HIS A 215 14.41 -45.81 -0.79
C HIS A 215 12.90 -45.76 -1.00
N VAL A 216 12.19 -44.94 -0.21
CA VAL A 216 10.73 -44.81 -0.32
C VAL A 216 10.35 -44.14 -1.64
N ARG A 217 9.55 -44.80 -2.48
CA ARG A 217 9.08 -44.26 -3.77
C ARG A 217 7.60 -43.89 -3.75
N VAL A 218 6.82 -44.60 -2.94
CA VAL A 218 5.37 -44.45 -2.84
C VAL A 218 4.96 -44.40 -1.37
N ALA A 219 3.98 -43.57 -1.05
CA ALA A 219 3.39 -43.49 0.28
C ALA A 219 1.86 -43.58 0.18
N LYS A 220 1.26 -44.25 1.15
CA LYS A 220 -0.19 -44.27 1.39
C LYS A 220 -0.51 -43.17 2.38
N VAL A 221 -1.38 -42.27 1.99
CA VAL A 221 -1.71 -41.06 2.74
C VAL A 221 -3.18 -41.07 3.09
N SER A 222 -3.50 -40.82 4.35
CA SER A 222 -4.86 -40.62 4.85
C SER A 222 -5.15 -39.13 4.98
N LEU A 223 -6.28 -38.69 4.41
CA LEU A 223 -6.83 -37.35 4.56
C LEU A 223 -8.29 -37.49 5.03
N GLY A 224 -8.49 -37.36 6.34
CA GLY A 224 -9.79 -37.61 6.97
C GLY A 224 -10.27 -39.03 6.72
N GLN A 225 -11.40 -39.18 6.03
CA GLN A 225 -11.98 -40.48 5.67
C GLN A 225 -11.40 -41.07 4.36
N THR A 226 -10.65 -40.29 3.59
CA THR A 226 -10.14 -40.73 2.29
C THR A 226 -8.70 -41.20 2.40
N VAL A 227 -8.39 -42.33 1.78
CA VAL A 227 -7.04 -42.89 1.72
C VAL A 227 -6.63 -43.00 0.26
N PHE A 228 -5.42 -42.55 -0.06
CA PHE A 228 -4.90 -42.60 -1.43
C PHE A 228 -3.42 -42.93 -1.45
N ILE A 229 -3.01 -43.64 -2.50
CA ILE A 229 -1.63 -43.98 -2.78
C ILE A 229 -1.07 -42.93 -3.76
N ARG A 230 0.06 -42.32 -3.39
CA ARG A 230 0.71 -41.29 -4.22
C ARG A 230 2.23 -41.49 -4.25
N PRO A 231 2.87 -41.25 -5.41
CA PRO A 231 4.33 -41.14 -5.46
C PRO A 231 4.80 -40.03 -4.50
N ILE A 232 5.96 -40.22 -3.85
CA ILE A 232 6.54 -39.25 -2.90
C ILE A 232 6.88 -37.88 -3.51
N THR A 233 6.71 -37.72 -4.82
CA THR A 233 6.87 -36.43 -5.54
C THR A 233 5.65 -35.53 -5.41
N LYS A 234 4.48 -36.07 -5.04
CA LYS A 234 3.22 -35.33 -4.92
C LYS A 234 2.96 -34.76 -3.51
N PRO A 235 3.11 -35.52 -2.41
CA PRO A 235 2.91 -34.98 -1.06
C PRO A 235 4.13 -34.18 -0.58
N VAL A 236 3.93 -33.01 0.03
CA VAL A 236 5.00 -32.15 0.58
C VAL A 236 5.08 -32.35 2.09
N SER A 237 6.24 -32.73 2.64
CA SER A 237 6.41 -32.87 4.09
C SER A 237 6.27 -31.51 4.79
N VAL A 238 5.44 -31.45 5.84
CA VAL A 238 5.23 -30.25 6.67
C VAL A 238 6.23 -30.17 7.83
N ARG A 239 6.81 -31.31 8.24
CA ARG A 239 7.86 -31.32 9.26
C ARG A 239 9.07 -30.54 8.74
N HIS A 240 9.53 -29.58 9.57
CA HIS A 240 10.63 -28.67 9.29
C HIS A 240 11.80 -29.41 8.63
N ARG A 241 12.12 -29.02 7.39
CA ARG A 241 13.53 -29.02 6.98
C ARG A 241 14.12 -27.92 7.83
N ASN A 242 14.93 -28.26 8.83
CA ASN A 242 15.75 -27.28 9.53
C ASN A 242 16.41 -26.40 8.45
N LEU A 243 16.14 -25.10 8.53
CA LEU A 243 16.92 -24.08 7.84
C LEU A 243 18.38 -24.22 8.25
#